data_AF-A0A554LLF0-F1
#
_entry.id   AF-A0A554LLF0-F1
#
_cell.length_a   1.000
_cell.length_b   1.000
_cell.length_c   1.000
_cell.angle_alpha   90.00
_cell.angle_beta   90.00
_cell.angle_gamma   90.00
#
_symmetry.space_group_name_H-M   'P 1'
#
loop_
_entity.id
_entity.type
_entity.pdbx_description
1 polymer ?
#
loop_
_entity_poly.entity_id
_entity_poly.type
_entity_poly.pdbx_seq_one_letter_code
_entity_poly.pdbx_strand_id
1 'polypeptide(L)'
;MPENTIAIFRGKQIRKTIYQNEWWFSVIDIVDALISSPNSGAYWRKLKQRLKEEGSEVVTFCHGLKLEAPDRKMRETDCGNTETIFRIIQSIPSPKAEPFFPIIPVPLVIPTSSVIPNLIGNPIQ
;
A
#
# COMPACT_ATOMS: atom_id res chain seq x y z
N MET A 1 -19.08 -20.58 18.74
CA MET A 1 -19.23 -19.92 17.42
C MET A 1 -18.26 -18.76 17.42
N PRO A 2 -17.32 -18.62 16.48
CA PRO A 2 -16.51 -17.41 16.43
C PRO A 2 -17.46 -16.26 16.09
N GLU A 3 -17.64 -15.33 17.01
CA GLU A 3 -18.41 -14.12 16.74
C GLU A 3 -17.67 -13.38 15.62
N ASN A 4 -18.30 -13.25 14.46
CA ASN A 4 -17.81 -12.40 13.37
C ASN A 4 -17.90 -10.95 13.85
N THR A 5 -16.93 -10.51 14.67
CA THR A 5 -16.85 -9.14 15.15
C THR A 5 -16.55 -8.26 13.94
N ILE A 6 -17.58 -7.68 13.34
CA ILE A 6 -17.47 -6.85 12.16
C ILE A 6 -16.55 -5.67 12.50
N ALA A 7 -15.40 -5.57 11.84
CA ALA A 7 -14.55 -4.40 11.96
C ALA A 7 -15.12 -3.31 11.03
N ILE A 8 -15.57 -2.20 11.62
CA ILE A 8 -16.09 -1.05 10.87
C ILE A 8 -14.99 0.00 10.81
N PHE A 9 -14.62 0.42 9.61
CA PHE A 9 -13.68 1.51 9.39
C PHE A 9 -14.28 2.52 8.43
N ARG A 10 -14.37 3.79 8.86
CA ARG A 10 -15.01 4.88 8.08
C ARG A 10 -16.42 4.54 7.57
N GLY A 11 -17.19 3.76 8.33
CA GLY A 11 -18.54 3.32 7.95
C GLY A 11 -18.58 2.19 6.91
N LYS A 12 -17.42 1.68 6.46
CA LYS A 12 -17.33 0.49 5.62
C LYS A 12 -16.99 -0.74 6.44
N GLN A 13 -17.60 -1.86 6.07
CA GLN A 13 -17.30 -3.16 6.68
C GLN A 13 -15.99 -3.70 6.10
N ILE A 14 -15.05 -4.04 6.97
CA ILE A 14 -13.80 -4.71 6.60
C ILE A 14 -13.95 -6.19 6.92
N ARG A 15 -13.82 -7.03 5.89
CA ARG A 15 -13.78 -8.48 6.07
C ARG A 15 -12.46 -8.87 6.73
N LYS A 16 -12.56 -9.74 7.73
CA LYS A 16 -11.41 -10.28 8.47
C LYS A 16 -11.55 -11.77 8.66
N THR A 17 -10.43 -12.45 8.82
CA THR A 17 -10.36 -13.86 9.16
C THR A 17 -9.23 -14.10 10.16
N ILE A 18 -9.28 -15.24 10.85
CA ILE A 18 -8.17 -15.70 11.66
C ILE A 18 -7.33 -16.62 10.78
N TYR A 19 -6.06 -16.25 10.56
CA TYR A 19 -5.10 -17.07 9.83
C TYR A 19 -3.79 -17.08 10.62
N GLN A 20 -3.19 -18.28 10.77
CA GLN A 20 -2.00 -18.48 11.61
C GLN A 20 -2.11 -17.93 13.04
N ASN A 21 -3.29 -18.06 13.66
CA ASN A 21 -3.57 -17.55 15.01
C ASN A 21 -3.50 -16.02 15.15
N GLU A 22 -3.53 -15.29 14.03
CA GLU A 22 -3.56 -13.82 13.98
C GLU A 22 -4.77 -13.30 13.20
N TRP A 23 -5.10 -12.03 13.38
CA TRP A 23 -6.14 -11.36 12.60
C TRP A 23 -5.60 -10.89 11.25
N TRP A 24 -6.28 -11.31 10.19
CA TRP A 24 -5.98 -10.96 8.82
C TRP A 24 -7.15 -10.21 8.22
N PHE A 25 -6.86 -9.16 7.47
CA PHE A 25 -7.87 -8.25 6.92
C PHE A 25 -7.77 -8.18 5.41
N SER A 26 -8.91 -8.01 4.74
CA SER A 26 -8.95 -7.82 3.30
C SER A 26 -8.33 -6.48 2.91
N VAL A 27 -7.27 -6.53 2.10
CA VAL A 27 -6.59 -5.34 1.60
C VAL A 27 -7.53 -4.49 0.74
N ILE A 28 -8.35 -5.13 -0.10
CA ILE A 28 -9.29 -4.44 -1.00
C ILE A 28 -10.32 -3.64 -0.20
N ASP A 29 -10.84 -4.18 0.90
CA ASP A 29 -11.83 -3.48 1.72
C ASP A 29 -11.22 -2.28 2.45
N ILE A 30 -9.97 -2.40 2.90
CA ILE A 30 -9.23 -1.30 3.52
C ILE A 30 -8.96 -0.19 2.50
N VAL A 31 -8.49 -0.56 1.31
CA VAL A 31 -8.33 0.39 0.19
C VAL A 31 -9.67 1.07 -0.07
N ASP A 32 -10.75 0.31 -0.21
CA ASP A 32 -12.08 0.84 -0.47
C ASP A 32 -12.60 1.79 0.62
N ALA A 33 -12.26 1.53 1.89
CA ALA A 33 -12.60 2.39 3.01
C ALA A 33 -11.76 3.68 3.05
N LEU A 34 -10.52 3.64 2.54
CA LEU A 34 -9.65 4.81 2.44
C LEU A 34 -10.03 5.69 1.25
N ILE A 35 -10.02 5.14 0.03
CA ILE A 35 -10.17 5.92 -1.20
C ILE A 35 -11.64 6.13 -1.61
N SER A 36 -12.58 5.35 -1.05
CA SER A 36 -14.00 5.38 -1.44
C SER A 36 -14.21 5.33 -2.96
N SER A 37 -13.31 4.65 -3.67
CA SER A 37 -13.31 4.58 -5.12
C SER A 37 -14.23 3.47 -5.60
N PRO A 38 -14.97 3.65 -6.71
CA PRO A 38 -15.78 2.58 -7.29
C PRO A 38 -14.96 1.38 -7.77
N ASN A 39 -13.62 1.51 -7.91
CA ASN A 39 -12.77 0.44 -8.43
C ASN A 39 -11.51 0.20 -7.59
N SER A 40 -11.71 -0.05 -6.29
CA SER A 40 -10.66 -0.35 -5.30
C SER A 40 -9.75 -1.52 -5.69
N GLY A 41 -10.27 -2.51 -6.42
CA GLY A 41 -9.48 -3.63 -6.95
C GLY A 41 -8.47 -3.20 -8.04
N ALA A 42 -8.86 -2.31 -8.95
CA ALA A 42 -7.94 -1.77 -9.95
C ALA A 42 -6.84 -0.89 -9.33
N TYR A 43 -7.21 -0.10 -8.30
CA TYR A 43 -6.25 0.68 -7.54
C TYR A 43 -5.21 -0.22 -6.86
N TRP A 44 -5.65 -1.28 -6.17
CA TRP A 44 -4.75 -2.24 -5.52
C TRP A 44 -3.79 -2.90 -6.51
N ARG A 45 -4.24 -3.27 -7.71
CA ARG A 45 -3.36 -3.82 -8.76
C ARG A 45 -2.25 -2.85 -9.15
N LYS A 46 -2.57 -1.55 -9.31
CA LYS A 46 -1.57 -0.50 -9.61
C LYS A 46 -0.63 -0.27 -8.43
N LEU A 47 -1.15 -0.25 -7.20
CA LEU A 47 -0.33 -0.09 -6.00
C LEU A 47 0.66 -1.25 -5.85
N LYS A 48 0.22 -2.50 -6.07
CA LYS A 48 1.10 -3.67 -6.09
C LYS A 48 2.24 -3.55 -7.09
N GLN A 49 1.96 -3.00 -8.28
CA GLN A 49 2.99 -2.80 -9.30
C GLN A 49 4.03 -1.77 -8.83
N ARG A 50 3.59 -0.60 -8.34
CA ARG A 50 4.49 0.44 -7.82
C ARG A 50 5.35 -0.05 -6.66
N LEU A 51 4.73 -0.74 -5.70
CA LEU A 51 5.44 -1.31 -4.55
C LEU A 51 6.50 -2.33 -4.99
N LYS A 52 6.22 -3.14 -6.01
CA LYS A 52 7.21 -4.07 -6.58
C LYS A 52 8.34 -3.34 -7.30
N GLU A 53 8.02 -2.27 -8.03
CA GLU A 53 9.03 -1.43 -8.71
C GLU A 53 9.94 -0.70 -7.70
N GLU A 54 9.40 -0.29 -6.55
CA GLU A 54 10.15 0.28 -5.43
C GLU A 54 10.97 -0.75 -4.62
N GLY A 55 10.81 -2.05 -4.90
CA GLY A 55 11.47 -3.13 -4.15
C GLY A 55 10.84 -3.40 -2.78
N SER A 56 9.60 -2.98 -2.56
CA SER A 56 8.87 -3.19 -1.31
C SER A 56 8.33 -4.62 -1.19
N GLU A 57 8.70 -5.31 -0.11
CA GLU A 57 8.27 -6.68 0.18
C GLU A 57 6.85 -6.78 0.75
N VAL A 58 6.17 -5.65 0.97
CA VAL A 58 4.82 -5.59 1.57
C VAL A 58 3.81 -6.44 0.78
N VAL A 59 3.93 -6.46 -0.54
CA VAL A 59 3.07 -7.26 -1.42
C VAL A 59 3.33 -8.77 -1.28
N THR A 60 4.54 -9.15 -0.86
CA THR A 60 4.93 -10.55 -0.64
C THR A 60 4.33 -11.14 0.62
N PHE A 61 4.11 -10.31 1.65
CA PHE A 61 3.45 -10.72 2.90
C PHE A 61 1.92 -10.81 2.79
N CYS A 62 1.34 -10.45 1.64
CA CYS A 62 -0.08 -10.62 1.39
C CYS A 62 -0.38 -12.06 0.96
N HIS A 63 -1.42 -12.67 1.54
CA HIS A 63 -1.88 -14.02 1.18
C HIS A 63 -3.30 -14.00 0.63
N GLY A 64 -3.55 -14.78 -0.42
CA GLY A 64 -4.88 -15.01 -0.97
C GLY A 64 -5.71 -15.88 -0.03
N LEU A 65 -6.54 -15.26 0.82
CA LEU A 65 -7.44 -15.96 1.71
C LEU A 65 -8.87 -15.89 1.19
N LYS A 66 -9.64 -16.96 1.42
CA LYS A 66 -11.07 -16.98 1.06
C LYS A 66 -11.87 -16.29 2.15
N LEU A 67 -12.50 -15.17 1.78
CA LEU A 67 -13.40 -14.42 2.64
C LEU A 67 -14.82 -14.44 2.05
N GLU A 68 -15.81 -14.43 2.93
CA GLU A 68 -17.20 -14.26 2.54
C GLU A 68 -17.41 -12.82 2.06
N ALA A 69 -17.78 -12.65 0.79
CA ALA A 69 -18.13 -11.35 0.24
C ALA A 69 -19.57 -10.95 0.63
N PRO A 70 -19.95 -9.66 0.50
CA PRO A 70 -21.29 -9.19 0.87
C PRO A 70 -22.44 -9.92 0.15
N ASP A 71 -22.16 -10.55 -0.99
CA ASP A 71 -23.09 -11.38 -1.74
C ASP A 71 -23.16 -12.84 -1.26
N ARG A 72 -22.63 -13.14 -0.06
CA ARG A 72 -22.54 -14.47 0.56
C ARG A 72 -21.72 -15.50 -0.24
N LYS A 73 -20.92 -15.04 -1.20
CA LYS A 73 -20.03 -15.91 -1.96
C LYS A 73 -18.63 -15.86 -1.38
N MET A 74 -18.02 -17.02 -1.21
CA MET A 74 -16.61 -17.11 -0.84
C MET A 74 -15.77 -16.68 -2.04
N ARG A 75 -14.99 -15.60 -1.86
CA ARG A 75 -14.03 -15.14 -2.88
C ARG A 75 -12.65 -15.06 -2.28
N GLU A 76 -11.68 -15.40 -3.10
CA GLU A 76 -10.28 -15.21 -2.77
C GLU A 76 -9.95 -13.72 -2.86
N THR A 77 -9.28 -13.20 -1.83
CA THR A 77 -8.86 -11.81 -1.76
C THR A 77 -7.53 -11.71 -1.05
N ASP A 78 -6.70 -10.78 -1.51
CA ASP A 78 -5.42 -10.48 -0.86
C ASP A 78 -5.71 -9.99 0.57
N CYS A 79 -5.17 -10.71 1.54
CA CYS A 79 -5.27 -10.41 2.95
C CYS A 79 -3.89 -10.19 3.54
N GLY A 80 -3.79 -9.29 4.51
CA GLY A 80 -2.57 -9.05 5.28
C GLY A 80 -2.84 -9.06 6.78
N ASN A 81 -1.81 -9.39 7.55
CA ASN A 81 -1.80 -9.16 8.99
C ASN A 81 -1.84 -7.65 9.30
N THR A 82 -2.04 -7.31 10.57
CA THR A 82 -2.11 -5.92 11.03
C THR A 82 -0.92 -5.07 10.55
N GLU A 83 0.32 -5.58 10.65
CA GLU A 83 1.53 -4.85 10.24
C GLU A 83 1.58 -4.58 8.73
N THR A 84 1.27 -5.60 7.92
CA THR A 84 1.22 -5.50 6.46
C THR A 84 0.18 -4.47 6.06
N ILE A 85 -0.99 -4.49 6.69
CA ILE A 85 -2.04 -3.50 6.48
C ILE A 85 -1.55 -2.09 6.82
N PHE A 86 -0.92 -1.88 7.99
CA PHE A 86 -0.39 -0.57 8.36
C PHE A 86 0.60 -0.02 7.32
N ARG A 87 1.49 -0.87 6.80
CA ARG A 87 2.42 -0.49 5.74
C ARG A 87 1.70 -0.11 4.45
N ILE A 88 0.69 -0.88 4.03
CA ILE A 88 -0.14 -0.54 2.86
C ILE A 88 -0.83 0.81 3.05
N ILE A 89 -1.41 1.05 4.23
CA ILE A 89 -2.06 2.34 4.56
C ILE A 89 -1.05 3.49 4.44
N GLN A 90 0.18 3.31 4.91
CA GLN A 90 1.24 4.32 4.79
C GLN A 90 1.70 4.54 3.35
N SER A 91 1.69 3.49 2.52
CA SER A 91 2.02 3.59 1.08
C SER A 91 0.91 4.23 0.25
N ILE A 92 -0.30 4.37 0.79
CA ILE A 92 -1.41 5.07 0.13
C ILE A 92 -1.28 6.56 0.48
N PRO A 93 -0.83 7.43 -0.43
CA PRO A 93 -0.90 8.87 -0.19
C PRO A 93 -2.38 9.24 -0.01
N SER A 94 -2.67 9.90 1.11
CA SER A 94 -4.01 10.26 1.61
C SER A 94 -5.06 10.59 0.52
N PRO A 95 -6.33 10.17 0.68
CA PRO A 95 -7.32 9.98 -0.39
C PRO A 95 -8.04 11.25 -0.88
N LYS A 96 -7.45 12.45 -0.67
CA LYS A 96 -8.02 13.73 -1.12
C LYS A 96 -7.27 14.35 -2.29
N ALA A 97 -6.39 13.59 -2.93
CA ALA A 97 -5.71 13.99 -4.14
C ALA A 97 -6.01 12.98 -5.25
N GLU A 98 -7.03 13.25 -6.05
CA GLU A 98 -7.06 12.79 -7.44
C GLU A 98 -7.67 13.91 -8.28
N PRO A 99 -7.30 14.09 -9.58
CA PRO A 99 -6.82 13.02 -10.47
C PRO A 99 -5.68 13.46 -11.44
N PHE A 100 -5.21 12.51 -12.26
CA PHE A 100 -4.45 12.75 -13.51
C PHE A 100 -2.99 13.26 -13.40
N PHE A 101 -2.04 12.35 -13.20
CA PHE A 101 -0.92 12.31 -14.14
C PHE A 101 -0.55 10.86 -14.43
N PRO A 102 -0.41 10.46 -15.71
CA PRO A 102 0.36 9.28 -16.03
C PRO A 102 1.78 9.64 -15.61
N ILE A 103 2.29 9.09 -14.51
CA ILE A 103 3.70 9.25 -14.20
C ILE A 103 4.44 8.30 -15.15
N ILE A 104 4.75 8.90 -16.31
CA ILE A 104 5.93 8.75 -17.16
C ILE A 104 7.01 7.85 -16.51
N PRO A 105 7.65 6.93 -17.25
CA PRO A 105 8.69 6.06 -16.70
C PRO A 105 9.73 6.89 -15.95
N VAL A 106 10.16 6.41 -14.80
CA VAL A 106 11.33 6.95 -14.10
C VAL A 106 12.56 6.51 -14.91
N PRO A 107 13.23 7.45 -15.60
CA PRO A 107 14.66 7.46 -15.46
C PRO A 107 15.12 8.89 -15.24
N LEU A 108 15.57 9.21 -14.03
CA LEU A 108 16.71 10.11 -13.90
C LEU A 108 17.37 9.94 -12.54
N VAL A 109 18.45 9.16 -12.56
CA VAL A 109 19.62 9.44 -11.74
C VAL A 109 19.96 10.93 -11.93
N ILE A 110 19.68 11.76 -10.93
CA ILE A 110 20.24 13.12 -10.89
C ILE A 110 21.59 13.07 -10.17
N PRO A 111 22.66 13.61 -10.78
CA PRO A 111 24.01 13.60 -10.23
C PRO A 111 24.23 14.85 -9.37
N THR A 112 24.53 14.70 -8.07
CA THR A 112 25.14 15.81 -7.29
C THR A 112 25.99 15.28 -6.13
N SER A 113 27.27 15.07 -6.39
CA SER A 113 28.32 15.34 -5.42
C SER A 113 29.32 16.23 -6.17
N SER A 114 29.15 17.54 -6.14
CA SER A 114 29.73 18.43 -5.13
C SER A 114 31.20 18.13 -4.87
N VAL A 115 32.05 18.39 -5.88
CA VAL A 115 33.49 18.57 -5.68
C VAL A 115 33.80 20.06 -5.86
N ILE A 116 33.70 20.84 -4.78
CA ILE A 116 34.57 22.01 -4.49
C ILE A 116 34.61 22.15 -2.95
N PRO A 117 35.78 21.95 -2.31
CA PRO A 117 36.51 23.07 -1.71
C PRO A 117 38.03 22.88 -1.90
N ASN A 118 38.83 23.87 -2.29
CA ASN A 118 39.28 24.95 -1.41
C ASN A 118 40.14 25.92 -2.24
N LEU A 119 39.69 27.18 -2.36
CA LEU A 119 40.61 28.31 -2.45
C LEU A 119 41.02 28.66 -1.02
N ILE A 120 42.21 28.24 -0.62
CA ILE A 120 42.93 28.86 0.48
C ILE A 120 44.30 29.22 -0.10
N GLY A 121 44.54 30.53 -0.23
CA GLY A 121 45.80 31.05 -0.69
C GLY A 121 46.93 30.75 0.30
N ASN A 122 48.15 30.79 -0.22
CA ASN A 122 49.23 31.48 0.47
C ASN A 122 50.27 32.00 -0.52
N PRO A 123 51.00 33.05 -0.14
CA PRO A 123 51.50 34.07 -1.05
C PRO A 123 52.90 33.78 -1.60
N ILE A 124 53.22 34.58 -2.60
CA ILE A 124 54.53 34.78 -3.22
C ILE A 124 55.58 35.14 -2.15
N GLN A 125 56.63 34.34 -2.06
CA GLN A 125 58.03 34.76 -1.93
C GLN A 125 58.87 33.83 -2.81
#